data_AF-H6S167-F1
#
_entry.id   AF-H6S167-F1
#
_cell.length_a   1.000
_cell.length_b   1.000
_cell.length_c   1.000
_cell.angle_alpha   90.00
_cell.angle_beta   90.00
_cell.angle_gamma   90.00
#
_symmetry.space_group_name_H-M   'P 1'
#
loop_
_entity.id
_entity.type
_entity.pdbx_description
1 polymer ?
#
loop_
_entity_poly.entity_id
_entity_poly.type
_entity_poly.pdbx_seq_one_letter_code
_entity_poly.pdbx_strand_id
1 'polypeptide(L)' 'YSPDNVKIVLSANNVLKVSASQQEVGANNNGSVQKECTRQYTLPNWVQPENMKATMSRDGLLTVD' A
#
# COMPACT_ATOMS: atom_id res chain seq x y z
N TYR A 1 5.82 6.15 -4.21
CA TYR A 1 5.12 5.87 -2.95
C TYR A 1 6.17 5.73 -1.86
N SER A 2 5.93 6.35 -0.71
CA SER A 2 6.79 6.26 0.48
C SER A 2 6.04 5.45 1.56
N PRO A 3 6.74 4.90 2.56
CA PRO A 3 6.07 4.18 3.64
C PRO A 3 4.91 4.97 4.27
N ASP A 4 5.09 6.29 4.45
CA ASP A 4 4.12 7.17 5.09
C ASP A 4 2.80 7.32 4.33
N ASN A 5 2.80 7.06 3.02
CA ASN A 5 1.60 7.18 2.18
C ASN A 5 0.97 5.85 1.79
N VAL A 6 1.48 4.74 2.33
CA VAL A 6 0.92 3.39 2.14
C VAL A 6 -0.01 3.05 3.30
N LYS A 7 -1.20 2.55 2.98
CA LYS A 7 -2.18 2.03 3.93
C LYS A 7 -2.48 0.58 3.62
N ILE A 8 -2.40 -0.27 4.64
CA ILE A 8 -2.73 -1.69 4.56
C ILE A 8 -3.92 -1.94 5.49
N VAL A 9 -4.96 -2.58 4.98
CA VAL A 9 -6.18 -2.91 5.74
C VAL A 9 -6.57 -4.34 5.42
N LEU A 10 -6.84 -5.11 6.46
CA LEU A 10 -7.55 -6.39 6.34
C LEU A 10 -9.03 -6.16 6.65
N SER A 11 -9.91 -6.52 5.73
CA SER A 11 -11.37 -6.47 5.94
C SER A 11 -11.90 -7.77 6.57
N ALA A 12 -13.13 -7.71 7.08
CA ALA A 12 -13.80 -8.83 7.75
C ALA A 12 -14.01 -10.08 6.87
N ASN A 13 -13.88 -9.96 5.55
CA ASN A 13 -14.02 -11.05 4.58
C ASN A 13 -12.65 -11.60 4.10
N ASN A 14 -11.59 -11.48 4.91
CA ASN A 14 -10.23 -11.91 4.58
C ASN A 14 -9.66 -11.28 3.29
N VAL A 15 -10.03 -10.04 2.97
CA VAL A 15 -9.43 -9.30 1.85
C VAL A 15 -8.39 -8.32 2.37
N LEU A 16 -7.13 -8.55 1.99
CA LEU A 16 -6.04 -7.62 2.23
C LEU A 16 -6.05 -6.54 1.15
N LYS A 17 -6.28 -5.29 1.55
CA LYS A 17 -6.20 -4.12 0.68
C LYS A 17 -4.93 -3.32 0.98
N VAL A 18 -4.14 -3.07 -0.05
CA VAL A 18 -2.99 -2.14 -0.02
C VAL A 18 -3.34 -0.95 -0.89
N SER A 19 -3.27 0.26 -0.34
CA SER A 19 -3.53 1.50 -1.08
C SER A 19 -2.47 2.54 -0.80
N ALA A 20 -2.12 3.33 -1.82
CA ALA A 20 -1.22 4.47 -1.67
C ALA A 20 -1.66 5.63 -2.56
N SER A 21 -1.48 6.86 -2.07
CA SER A 21 -1.75 8.09 -2.83
C SER A 21 -0.60 9.07 -2.62
N GLN A 22 -0.12 9.68 -3.71
CA GLN A 22 0.99 10.61 -3.69
C GLN A 22 0.70 11.76 -4.66
N GLN A 23 0.88 12.99 -4.19
CA GLN A 23 0.84 14.18 -5.04
C GLN A 23 2.26 14.67 -5.30
N GLU A 24 2.59 14.90 -6.56
CA GLU A 24 3.85 15.51 -7.00
C GLU A 24 3.52 16.86 -7.63
N VAL A 25 4.10 17.94 -7.10
CA VAL A 25 4.01 19.27 -7.70
C VAL A 25 5.16 19.41 -8.69
N GLY A 26 4.88 19.84 -9.93
CA GLY A 26 5.93 20.07 -10.92
C GLY A 26 6.92 21.13 -10.46
N ALA A 27 8.18 21.02 -10.87
CA ALA A 27 9.30 21.86 -10.42
C ALA A 27 9.07 23.39 -10.54
N ASN A 28 8.10 23.80 -11.36
CA ASN A 28 7.80 25.21 -11.66
C ASN A 28 6.40 25.62 -11.17
N ASN A 29 5.75 24.85 -10.30
CA ASN A 29 4.34 25.00 -9.90
C ASN A 29 3.31 24.96 -11.06
N ASN A 30 3.72 24.58 -12.28
CA ASN A 30 2.86 24.54 -13.47
C ASN A 30 2.00 23.26 -13.58
N GLY A 31 1.53 22.75 -12.44
CA GLY A 31 0.68 21.57 -12.38
C GLY A 31 1.02 20.63 -11.24
N SER A 32 0.08 19.73 -10.95
CA SER A 32 0.30 18.62 -10.02
C SER A 32 -0.09 17.30 -10.67
N VAL A 33 0.64 16.24 -10.31
CA VAL A 33 0.34 14.87 -10.69
C VAL A 33 -0.07 14.13 -9.43
N GLN A 34 -1.26 13.54 -9.44
CA GLN A 34 -1.72 12.64 -8.39
C GLN A 34 -1.56 11.21 -8.87
N LYS A 35 -0.78 10.41 -8.12
CA LYS A 35 -0.55 8.99 -8.37
C LYS A 35 -1.27 8.20 -7.31
N GLU A 36 -2.12 7.27 -7.73
CA GLU A 36 -2.86 6.38 -6.84
C GLU A 36 -2.64 4.93 -7.23
N CYS A 37 -2.47 4.07 -6.23
CA CYS A 37 -2.33 2.64 -6.42
C CYS A 37 -3.24 1.94 -5.41
N THR A 38 -4.02 0.97 -5.88
CA THR A 38 -4.78 0.05 -5.01
C THR A 38 -4.57 -1.38 -5.50
N ARG A 39 -4.26 -2.28 -4.57
CA ARG A 39 -4.17 -3.72 -4.79
C ARG A 39 -4.99 -4.44 -3.74
N GLN A 40 -5.65 -5.52 -4.14
CA GLN A 40 -6.47 -6.35 -3.26
C GLN A 40 -6.13 -7.81 -3.46
N TYR A 41 -6.06 -8.54 -2.34
CA TYR A 41 -5.79 -9.97 -2.32
C TYR A 41 -6.78 -10.64 -1.38
N THR A 42 -7.45 -11.69 -1.86
CA THR A 42 -8.22 -12.56 -0.99
C THR A 42 -7.27 -13.53 -0.33
N LEU A 43 -7.17 -13.46 0.99
CA LEU A 43 -6.34 -14.36 1.77
C LEU A 43 -7.05 -15.71 1.92
N PRO A 44 -6.31 -16.82 1.82
CA PRO A 44 -6.84 -18.11 2.23
C PRO A 44 -7.30 -18.11 3.70
N ASN A 45 -8.24 -19.01 4.03
CA ASN A 45 -8.81 -19.13 5.36
C ASN A 45 -7.83 -19.60 6.45
N TRP A 46 -6.71 -20.21 6.06
CA TRP A 46 -5.65 -20.65 6.98
C TRP A 46 -4.63 -19.57 7.31
N VAL A 47 -4.70 -18.38 6.69
CA VAL A 47 -3.80 -17.28 7.02
C VAL A 47 -4.26 -16.64 8.32
N GLN A 48 -3.31 -16.45 9.25
CA GLN A 48 -3.50 -15.80 10.55
C GLN A 48 -3.04 -14.35 10.47
N PRO A 49 -3.95 -13.37 10.42
CA PRO A 49 -3.61 -11.95 10.29
C PRO A 49 -2.66 -11.42 11.35
N GLU A 50 -2.78 -11.94 12.58
CA GLU A 50 -1.95 -11.58 13.72
C GLU A 50 -0.46 -11.89 13.54
N ASN A 51 -0.14 -12.84 12.66
CA ASN A 51 1.24 -13.22 12.34
C ASN A 51 1.77 -12.51 11.10
N MET A 52 0.91 -11.75 10.40
CA MET A 52 1.32 -11.05 9.20
C MET A 52 2.17 -9.84 9.55
N LYS A 53 3.22 -9.64 8.76
CA LYS A 53 4.06 -8.46 8.83
C LYS A 53 4.12 -7.80 7.46
N ALA A 54 4.29 -6.48 7.48
CA ALA A 54 4.48 -5.70 6.28
C ALA A 54 5.79 -4.92 6.41
N THR A 55 6.65 -5.05 5.42
CA THR A 55 7.95 -4.39 5.40
C THR A 55 8.15 -3.71 4.06
N MET A 56 8.58 -2.44 4.06
CA MET A 56 8.98 -1.73 2.86
C MET A 56 10.49 -1.58 2.85
N SER A 57 11.14 -2.06 1.79
CA SER A 57 12.58 -1.91 1.60
C SER A 57 12.93 -0.53 1.05
N ARG A 58 14.22 -0.17 1.12
CA ARG A 58 14.71 1.16 0.71
C ARG A 58 14.55 1.46 -0.78
N ASP A 59 14.47 0.42 -1.61
CA ASP A 59 14.17 0.49 -3.05
C ASP A 59 12.66 0.61 -3.34
N GLY A 60 11.82 0.66 -2.31
CA GLY A 60 10.39 0.92 -2.43
C GLY A 60 9.54 -0.32 -2.70
N LEU A 61 10.08 -1.52 -2.52
CA LEU A 61 9.30 -2.76 -2.60
C LEU A 61 8.59 -3.00 -1.26
N LEU A 62 7.25 -3.16 -1.32
CA LEU A 62 6.46 -3.60 -0.17
C LEU A 62 6.31 -5.12 -0.20
N THR A 63 6.74 -5.78 0.86
CA THR A 63 6.55 -7.20 1.12
C THR A 63 5.56 -7.39 2.26
N VAL A 64 4.65 -8.34 2.11
CA VAL A 64 3.74 -8.80 3.15
C VAL A 64 4.00 -10.29 3.36
N ASP A 65 4.46 -10.65 4.55
CA ASP A 65 4.84 -12.00 4.98
C ASP A 65 3.91 -12.53 6.08
#